data_AF-A0A7C6WGK4-F1
#
_entry.id   AF-A0A7C6WGK4-F1
#
_cell.length_a   1.000
_cell.length_b   1.000
_cell.length_c   1.000
_cell.angle_alpha   90.00
_cell.angle_beta   90.00
_cell.angle_gamma   90.00
#
_symmetry.space_group_name_H-M   'P 1'
#
loop_
_entity.id
_entity.type
_entity.pdbx_description
1 polymer ?
#
loop_
_entity_poly.entity_id
_entity_poly.type
_entity_poly.pdbx_seq_one_letter_code
_entity_poly.pdbx_strand_id
1 'polypeptide(L)'
;QDVLWESSDENIATVEANGRVTGVAVGEVTITVKVVANPELTDSITLLVKEPTEGDLPDQPTGITVFGDTEVEEGVKVTLNAIVLPSGISQNVVWSSEDPQIATVDDRGIVTTLAPGKARIKVASTLDLNVFRIYEIDVIPAVVLPDRKDLQGYTIKIMAAGHALNEHDPKLDDYIGNDRTAKLAAWEEVEALYNATLEVVAFPENAPWGDPRVDYLIAQANIGQAETDIFVSTTDWLDKLAGANAVVDVSEYYAKYGKNTMSPYVRSASSYRGKLYAMTTGNAGGGIIPYHGLFYNVNMLEELDLDNPAKLFNEGKWTWTKFDEYMREVASVLDEGKSVIAGQPSGLFYGMVSAAGVALVDPTNMRLNFNHPYATQAARLLRDLYAIENMAGTIAWDQNMTSFNEGDSLFAIAEYWFVKTHNRFPADMWGENTRFGYVPFPHPDKVDKSETRVSYQGGAIYQMQAGREYAYPAGVTSEDIYRAFTDLFLITSDKILSDPEYDEEVLARRAAASRLDDPESITAITYFKGNQVIWDPFYSILSSWSHAGPMIRRIVVNAEDYNSVMGEFAPLFQSRMQDLYGTQG
;
A
#
# COMPACT_ATOMS: atom_id res chain seq x y z
N GLN A 1 -2.77 -45.72 22.30
CA GLN A 1 -2.01 -46.72 21.52
C GLN A 1 -0.99 -45.89 20.79
N ASP A 2 0.29 -46.03 21.15
CA ASP A 2 1.29 -45.04 20.75
C ASP A 2 1.88 -45.43 19.40
N VAL A 3 1.94 -44.48 18.49
CA VAL A 3 2.44 -44.64 17.14
C VAL A 3 3.49 -43.59 16.82
N LEU A 4 4.43 -43.92 15.94
CA LEU A 4 5.43 -43.00 15.38
C LEU A 4 5.11 -42.77 13.92
N TRP A 5 5.20 -41.52 13.48
CA TRP A 5 5.03 -41.11 12.09
C TRP A 5 6.37 -40.70 11.51
N GLU A 6 6.63 -41.07 10.26
CA GLU A 6 7.81 -40.66 9.51
C GLU A 6 7.42 -40.30 8.06
N SER A 7 8.14 -39.34 7.49
CA SER A 7 8.06 -39.00 6.07
C SER A 7 9.28 -39.54 5.33
N SER A 8 9.10 -40.05 4.12
CA SER A 8 10.22 -40.48 3.28
C SER A 8 11.06 -39.30 2.76
N ASP A 9 10.48 -38.10 2.71
CA ASP A 9 11.17 -36.86 2.33
C ASP A 9 10.48 -35.65 2.98
N GLU A 10 11.08 -35.12 4.05
CA GLU A 10 10.56 -33.95 4.76
C GLU A 10 10.63 -32.65 3.93
N ASN A 11 11.38 -32.64 2.82
CA ASN A 11 11.35 -31.52 1.88
C ASN A 11 10.10 -31.54 0.98
N ILE A 12 9.41 -32.69 0.86
CA ILE A 12 8.16 -32.83 0.09
C ILE A 12 6.94 -32.78 1.01
N ALA A 13 6.97 -33.46 2.17
CA ALA A 13 5.94 -33.30 3.20
C ALA A 13 6.48 -33.65 4.59
N THR A 14 6.05 -32.91 5.62
CA THR A 14 6.30 -33.24 7.03
C THR A 14 5.10 -33.92 7.65
N VAL A 15 5.31 -34.70 8.71
CA VAL A 15 4.23 -35.34 9.49
C VAL A 15 4.45 -35.16 10.98
N GLU A 16 3.43 -34.66 11.68
CA GLU A 16 3.46 -34.47 13.13
C GLU A 16 3.20 -35.78 13.89
N ALA A 17 3.52 -35.81 15.18
CA ALA A 17 3.27 -36.97 16.04
C ALA A 17 1.78 -37.39 16.13
N ASN A 18 0.85 -36.48 15.82
CA ASN A 18 -0.59 -36.75 15.75
C ASN A 18 -1.05 -37.29 14.38
N GLY A 19 -0.14 -37.47 13.41
CA GLY A 19 -0.42 -37.94 12.05
C GLY A 19 -0.86 -36.84 11.08
N ARG A 20 -0.81 -35.57 11.46
CA ARG A 20 -1.10 -34.44 10.57
C ARG A 20 0.05 -34.27 9.58
N VAL A 21 -0.25 -34.46 8.30
CA VAL A 21 0.71 -34.27 7.19
C VAL A 21 0.58 -32.86 6.63
N THR A 22 1.72 -32.19 6.42
CA THR A 22 1.81 -30.88 5.78
C THR A 22 2.65 -31.00 4.52
N GLY A 23 2.06 -30.72 3.35
CA GLY A 23 2.81 -30.65 2.09
C GLY A 23 3.78 -29.45 2.11
N VAL A 24 5.01 -29.68 1.69
CA VAL A 24 6.11 -28.70 1.66
C VAL A 24 6.47 -28.34 0.23
N ALA A 25 6.63 -29.31 -0.66
CA ALA A 25 6.95 -29.10 -2.07
C ALA A 25 6.22 -30.11 -2.97
N VAL A 26 6.07 -29.79 -4.25
CA VAL A 26 5.47 -30.70 -5.25
C VAL A 26 6.30 -31.95 -5.38
N GLY A 27 5.67 -33.11 -5.34
CA GLY A 27 6.37 -34.38 -5.47
C GLY A 27 5.60 -35.53 -4.87
N GLU A 28 6.15 -36.73 -5.04
CA GLU A 28 5.61 -37.94 -4.44
C GLU A 28 6.40 -38.25 -3.16
N VAL A 29 5.68 -38.50 -2.06
CA VAL A 29 6.26 -38.80 -0.73
C VAL A 29 5.47 -39.89 -0.06
N THR A 30 6.14 -40.77 0.67
CA THR A 30 5.50 -41.84 1.44
C THR A 30 5.51 -41.48 2.92
N ILE A 31 4.34 -41.47 3.55
CA ILE A 31 4.17 -41.29 4.99
C ILE A 31 3.96 -42.67 5.62
N THR A 32 4.76 -43.00 6.62
CA THR A 32 4.72 -44.30 7.31
C THR A 32 4.35 -44.13 8.77
N VAL A 33 3.48 -45.00 9.27
CA VAL A 33 3.11 -45.10 10.69
C VAL A 33 3.62 -46.41 11.27
N LYS A 34 4.17 -46.38 12.50
CA LYS A 34 4.73 -47.55 13.21
C LYS A 34 4.16 -47.66 14.61
N VAL A 35 3.81 -48.86 15.06
CA VAL A 35 3.36 -49.09 16.45
C VAL A 35 4.57 -49.07 17.40
N VAL A 36 4.57 -48.20 18.41
CA VAL A 36 5.71 -48.07 19.36
C VAL A 36 6.01 -49.39 20.07
N ALA A 37 4.96 -50.11 20.49
CA ALA A 37 5.11 -51.37 21.23
C ALA A 37 5.57 -52.56 20.34
N ASN A 38 5.48 -52.44 19.02
CA ASN A 38 5.98 -53.42 18.06
C ASN A 38 6.29 -52.74 16.72
N PRO A 39 7.51 -52.18 16.55
CA PRO A 39 7.87 -51.40 15.36
C PRO A 39 7.83 -52.16 14.03
N GLU A 40 7.72 -53.49 14.05
CA GLU A 40 7.51 -54.32 12.86
C GLU A 40 6.07 -54.19 12.31
N LEU A 41 5.12 -53.71 13.12
CA LEU A 41 3.78 -53.38 12.67
C LEU A 41 3.78 -51.96 12.12
N THR A 42 3.79 -51.86 10.80
CA THR A 42 3.83 -50.61 10.05
C THR A 42 2.76 -50.59 8.97
N ASP A 43 2.34 -49.39 8.58
CA ASP A 43 1.55 -49.15 7.38
C ASP A 43 2.02 -47.84 6.73
N SER A 44 1.79 -47.66 5.44
CA SER A 44 2.27 -46.50 4.70
C SER A 44 1.31 -46.05 3.61
N ILE A 45 1.34 -44.75 3.31
CA ILE A 45 0.58 -44.14 2.22
C ILE A 45 1.49 -43.27 1.37
N THR A 46 1.42 -43.46 0.05
CA THR A 46 2.07 -42.58 -0.92
C THR A 46 1.15 -41.42 -1.24
N LEU A 47 1.65 -40.20 -1.05
CA LEU A 47 0.98 -38.94 -1.32
C LEU A 47 1.65 -38.26 -2.50
N LEU A 48 0.83 -37.72 -3.40
CA LEU A 48 1.29 -36.81 -4.45
C LEU A 48 0.93 -35.38 -4.04
N VAL A 49 1.92 -34.63 -3.57
CA VAL A 49 1.78 -33.20 -3.29
C VAL A 49 1.74 -32.47 -4.63
N LYS A 50 0.66 -31.71 -4.86
CA LYS A 50 0.44 -30.92 -6.08
C LYS A 50 0.42 -29.44 -5.74
N GLU A 51 0.71 -28.63 -6.75
CA GLU A 51 0.47 -27.20 -6.67
C GLU A 51 -1.03 -26.90 -6.50
N PRO A 52 -1.41 -26.01 -5.58
CA PRO A 52 -2.77 -25.50 -5.55
C PRO A 52 -3.10 -24.77 -6.86
N THR A 53 -4.30 -25.02 -7.37
CA THR A 53 -4.86 -24.40 -8.57
C THR A 53 -5.98 -23.44 -8.21
N GLU A 54 -6.35 -22.54 -9.13
CA GLU A 54 -7.53 -21.68 -8.95
C GLU A 54 -8.82 -22.50 -8.79
N GLY A 55 -8.87 -23.73 -9.29
CA GLY A 55 -9.99 -24.64 -9.06
C GLY A 55 -10.14 -25.12 -7.61
N ASP A 56 -9.08 -24.98 -6.80
CA ASP A 56 -9.08 -25.34 -5.38
C ASP A 56 -9.49 -24.16 -4.49
N LEU A 57 -9.71 -22.97 -5.07
CA LEU A 57 -10.16 -21.82 -4.31
C LEU A 57 -11.61 -21.98 -3.88
N PRO A 58 -11.94 -21.59 -2.63
CA PRO A 58 -13.33 -21.46 -2.20
C PRO A 58 -14.04 -20.43 -3.08
N ASP A 59 -15.31 -20.66 -3.38
CA ASP A 59 -16.15 -19.78 -4.21
C ASP A 59 -17.21 -19.03 -3.39
N GLN A 60 -17.35 -19.37 -2.10
CA GLN A 60 -18.32 -18.77 -1.20
C GLN A 60 -17.65 -18.07 -0.02
N PRO A 61 -18.18 -16.90 0.41
CA PRO A 61 -17.71 -16.22 1.60
C PRO A 61 -18.10 -16.99 2.86
N THR A 62 -17.21 -17.00 3.86
CA THR A 62 -17.45 -17.62 5.18
C THR A 62 -17.54 -16.60 6.30
N GLY A 63 -17.10 -15.37 6.06
CA GLY A 63 -17.17 -14.28 7.03
C GLY A 63 -16.70 -12.96 6.47
N ILE A 64 -16.90 -11.90 7.26
CA ILE A 64 -16.39 -10.55 6.97
C ILE A 64 -15.75 -10.01 8.24
N THR A 65 -14.51 -9.55 8.11
CA THR A 65 -13.82 -8.76 9.13
C THR A 65 -13.99 -7.28 8.79
N VAL A 66 -14.44 -6.48 9.75
CA VAL A 66 -14.64 -5.03 9.59
C VAL A 66 -13.74 -4.31 10.58
N PHE A 67 -13.07 -3.25 10.14
CA PHE A 67 -12.19 -2.44 10.98
C PHE A 67 -12.29 -0.98 10.58
N GLY A 68 -12.13 -0.12 11.58
CA GLY A 68 -12.40 1.30 11.53
C GLY A 68 -12.49 1.86 12.93
N ASP A 69 -12.99 3.09 13.03
CA ASP A 69 -13.20 3.75 14.31
C ASP A 69 -14.54 3.32 14.92
N THR A 70 -14.54 3.00 16.21
CA THR A 70 -15.74 2.60 16.96
C THR A 70 -16.39 3.77 17.71
N GLU A 71 -15.67 4.86 17.92
CA GLU A 71 -16.16 6.08 18.57
C GLU A 71 -15.82 7.27 17.66
N VAL A 72 -16.83 8.06 17.30
CA VAL A 72 -16.70 9.12 16.29
C VAL A 72 -17.55 10.31 16.68
N GLU A 73 -17.01 11.52 16.56
CA GLU A 73 -17.77 12.74 16.80
C GLU A 73 -18.87 12.96 15.75
N GLU A 74 -19.98 13.57 16.16
CA GLU A 74 -21.03 14.07 15.26
C GLU A 74 -20.46 15.01 14.19
N GLY A 75 -20.91 14.85 12.93
CA GLY A 75 -20.49 15.67 11.79
C GLY A 75 -19.16 15.25 11.14
N VAL A 76 -18.49 14.23 11.69
CA VAL A 76 -17.22 13.71 11.15
C VAL A 76 -17.48 12.57 10.16
N LYS A 77 -16.63 12.49 9.13
CA LYS A 77 -16.59 11.37 8.19
C LYS A 77 -15.48 10.40 8.58
N VAL A 78 -15.77 9.11 8.62
CA VAL A 78 -14.79 8.04 8.85
C VAL A 78 -14.89 6.98 7.79
N THR A 79 -13.79 6.28 7.50
CA THR A 79 -13.79 5.16 6.56
C THR A 79 -13.80 3.84 7.33
N LEU A 80 -14.79 3.00 7.05
CA LEU A 80 -14.78 1.59 7.44
C LEU A 80 -14.26 0.75 6.29
N ASN A 81 -13.40 -0.22 6.61
CA ASN A 81 -12.89 -1.18 5.65
C ASN A 81 -13.39 -2.58 6.00
N ALA A 82 -13.55 -3.41 4.98
CA ALA A 82 -14.00 -4.79 5.12
C ALA A 82 -13.06 -5.74 4.37
N ILE A 83 -12.78 -6.89 4.97
CA ILE A 83 -12.10 -8.03 4.34
C ILE A 83 -13.09 -9.18 4.30
N VAL A 84 -13.38 -9.69 3.11
CA VAL A 84 -14.24 -10.86 2.91
C VAL A 84 -13.35 -12.11 3.01
N LEU A 85 -13.75 -13.04 3.88
CA LEU A 85 -13.02 -14.27 4.12
C LEU A 85 -13.68 -15.45 3.39
N PRO A 86 -12.89 -16.44 2.94
CA PRO A 86 -11.41 -16.44 2.90
C PRO A 86 -10.85 -15.50 1.81
N SER A 87 -9.55 -15.22 1.82
CA SER A 87 -8.90 -14.47 0.74
C SER A 87 -8.99 -15.20 -0.61
N GLY A 88 -8.88 -14.46 -1.72
CA GLY A 88 -8.93 -15.02 -3.07
C GLY A 88 -10.34 -15.15 -3.68
N ILE A 89 -11.36 -14.64 -2.99
CA ILE A 89 -12.71 -14.44 -3.55
C ILE A 89 -13.01 -12.96 -3.69
N SER A 90 -14.12 -12.63 -4.37
CA SER A 90 -14.63 -11.26 -4.48
C SER A 90 -14.63 -10.54 -3.14
N GLN A 91 -13.88 -9.45 -3.07
CA GLN A 91 -13.83 -8.57 -1.91
C GLN A 91 -14.91 -7.47 -1.98
N ASN A 92 -15.85 -7.56 -2.93
CA ASN A 92 -16.92 -6.57 -3.10
C ASN A 92 -17.99 -6.75 -2.01
N VAL A 93 -18.36 -5.64 -1.38
CA VAL A 93 -19.35 -5.62 -0.30
C VAL A 93 -20.44 -4.57 -0.55
N VAL A 94 -21.59 -4.77 0.08
CA VAL A 94 -22.68 -3.79 0.12
C VAL A 94 -22.78 -3.21 1.53
N TRP A 95 -22.68 -1.89 1.63
CA TRP A 95 -22.85 -1.15 2.87
C TRP A 95 -24.29 -0.66 3.04
N SER A 96 -24.77 -0.62 4.27
CA SER A 96 -26.04 -0.01 4.63
C SER A 96 -26.02 0.44 6.09
N SER A 97 -26.74 1.50 6.42
CA SER A 97 -26.98 1.91 7.81
C SER A 97 -28.37 1.46 8.24
N GLU A 98 -28.46 0.80 9.39
CA GLU A 98 -29.75 0.49 10.03
C GLU A 98 -30.35 1.74 10.69
N ASP A 99 -29.54 2.76 10.98
CA ASP A 99 -29.91 3.99 11.69
C ASP A 99 -29.46 5.25 10.91
N PRO A 100 -30.03 5.52 9.72
CA PRO A 100 -29.59 6.62 8.85
C PRO A 100 -29.84 8.04 9.42
N GLN A 101 -30.52 8.15 10.56
CA GLN A 101 -30.65 9.42 11.29
C GLN A 101 -29.47 9.67 12.24
N ILE A 102 -28.71 8.63 12.62
CA ILE A 102 -27.54 8.71 13.49
C ILE A 102 -26.26 8.74 12.63
N ALA A 103 -26.16 7.84 11.63
CA ALA A 103 -25.07 7.85 10.67
C ALA A 103 -25.50 7.25 9.33
N THR A 104 -24.96 7.76 8.23
CA THR A 104 -25.11 7.19 6.88
C THR A 104 -23.80 6.60 6.41
N VAL A 105 -23.83 5.70 5.43
CA VAL A 105 -22.63 5.08 4.84
C VAL A 105 -22.77 5.06 3.32
N ASP A 106 -21.71 5.41 2.60
CA ASP A 106 -21.66 5.29 1.14
C ASP A 106 -21.13 3.92 0.66
N ASP A 107 -21.07 3.72 -0.65
CA ASP A 107 -20.58 2.48 -1.28
C ASP A 107 -19.06 2.28 -1.14
N ARG A 108 -18.34 3.32 -0.70
CA ARG A 108 -16.92 3.28 -0.37
C ARG A 108 -16.66 2.95 1.10
N GLY A 109 -17.71 2.74 1.90
CA GLY A 109 -17.60 2.52 3.34
C GLY A 109 -17.32 3.81 4.13
N ILE A 110 -17.52 4.99 3.53
CA ILE A 110 -17.39 6.27 4.22
C ILE A 110 -18.66 6.52 5.02
N VAL A 111 -18.54 6.47 6.33
CA VAL A 111 -19.61 6.77 7.28
C VAL A 111 -19.63 8.26 7.57
N THR A 112 -20.77 8.91 7.37
CA THR A 112 -21.03 10.29 7.81
C THR A 112 -21.89 10.27 9.06
N THR A 113 -21.34 10.70 10.20
CA THR A 113 -22.08 10.80 11.46
C THR A 113 -22.97 12.06 11.48
N LEU A 114 -24.20 11.92 11.97
CA LEU A 114 -25.24 12.94 11.86
C LEU A 114 -25.80 13.38 13.21
N ALA A 115 -25.91 12.48 14.18
CA ALA A 115 -26.44 12.78 15.50
C ALA A 115 -25.84 11.83 16.56
N PRO A 116 -25.70 12.25 17.82
CA PRO A 116 -25.20 11.37 18.88
C PRO A 116 -26.08 10.13 19.10
N GLY A 117 -25.43 9.00 19.35
CA GLY A 117 -26.08 7.70 19.55
C GLY A 117 -25.32 6.56 18.89
N LYS A 118 -25.80 5.33 19.12
CA LYS A 118 -25.20 4.13 18.52
C LYS A 118 -25.78 3.89 17.14
N ALA A 119 -24.94 3.95 16.11
CA ALA A 119 -25.30 3.60 14.75
C ALA A 119 -24.86 2.16 14.44
N ARG A 120 -25.74 1.39 13.81
CA ARG A 120 -25.42 0.04 13.33
C ARG A 120 -25.21 0.05 11.82
N ILE A 121 -23.96 -0.11 11.42
CA ILE A 121 -23.56 -0.19 10.01
C ILE A 121 -23.46 -1.66 9.61
N LYS A 122 -24.29 -2.08 8.65
CA LYS A 122 -24.28 -3.43 8.10
C LYS A 122 -23.44 -3.47 6.83
N VAL A 123 -22.57 -4.48 6.74
CA VAL A 123 -21.80 -4.81 5.54
C VAL A 123 -22.04 -6.27 5.16
N ALA A 124 -22.35 -6.54 3.90
CA ALA A 124 -22.63 -7.89 3.40
C ALA A 124 -21.80 -8.19 2.16
N SER A 125 -21.41 -9.46 1.97
CA SER A 125 -20.71 -9.88 0.76
C SER A 125 -21.65 -9.82 -0.43
N THR A 126 -21.15 -9.37 -1.57
CA THR A 126 -21.92 -9.40 -2.83
C THR A 126 -22.14 -10.81 -3.36
N LEU A 127 -21.33 -11.80 -2.94
CA LEU A 127 -21.47 -13.21 -3.32
C LEU A 127 -22.62 -13.91 -2.56
N ASP A 128 -22.77 -13.61 -1.27
CA ASP A 128 -23.90 -14.05 -0.44
C ASP A 128 -24.26 -12.98 0.60
N LEU A 129 -25.41 -12.33 0.40
CA LEU A 129 -25.91 -11.27 1.28
C LEU A 129 -26.27 -11.76 2.70
N ASN A 130 -26.34 -13.08 2.92
CA ASN A 130 -26.52 -13.68 4.24
C ASN A 130 -25.19 -13.76 5.03
N VAL A 131 -24.05 -13.64 4.34
CA VAL A 131 -22.75 -13.48 4.99
C VAL A 131 -22.52 -11.99 5.19
N PHE A 132 -22.86 -11.52 6.38
CA PHE A 132 -22.76 -10.12 6.75
C PHE A 132 -22.14 -9.92 8.13
N ARG A 133 -21.68 -8.70 8.38
CA ARG A 133 -21.28 -8.22 9.69
C ARG A 133 -22.03 -6.94 10.01
N ILE A 134 -22.35 -6.75 11.29
CA ILE A 134 -22.83 -5.48 11.81
C ILE A 134 -21.71 -4.88 12.64
N TYR A 135 -21.34 -3.65 12.31
CA TYR A 135 -20.34 -2.85 12.97
C TYR A 135 -21.05 -1.71 13.71
N GLU A 136 -20.81 -1.61 15.01
CA GLU A 136 -21.42 -0.57 15.85
C GLU A 136 -20.46 0.62 15.97
N ILE A 137 -20.96 1.82 15.71
CA ILE A 137 -20.25 3.08 15.92
C ILE A 137 -20.99 3.85 17.01
N ASP A 138 -20.28 4.27 18.04
CA ASP A 138 -20.78 5.22 19.03
C ASP A 138 -20.53 6.64 18.54
N VAL A 139 -21.61 7.31 18.12
CA VAL A 139 -21.54 8.72 17.72
C VAL A 139 -21.63 9.57 18.98
N ILE A 140 -20.56 10.27 19.30
CA ILE A 140 -20.49 11.15 20.46
C ILE A 140 -20.77 12.61 20.06
N PRO A 141 -21.26 13.45 20.97
CA PRO A 141 -21.36 14.89 20.70
C PRO A 141 -20.02 15.47 20.27
N ALA A 142 -20.05 16.43 19.34
CA ALA A 142 -18.84 17.13 18.90
C ALA A 142 -18.05 17.67 20.11
N VAL A 143 -16.76 17.34 20.16
CA VAL A 143 -15.90 17.73 21.28
C VAL A 143 -15.57 19.20 21.13
N VAL A 144 -15.89 19.98 22.17
CA VAL A 144 -15.45 21.38 22.26
C VAL A 144 -13.94 21.38 22.54
N LEU A 145 -13.17 21.67 21.50
CA LEU A 145 -11.72 21.78 21.61
C LEU A 145 -11.34 22.99 22.48
N PRO A 146 -10.22 22.92 23.22
CA PRO A 146 -9.69 24.08 23.91
C PRO A 146 -9.38 25.21 22.93
N ASP A 147 -9.25 26.44 23.42
CA ASP A 147 -8.80 27.56 22.60
C ASP A 147 -7.44 27.25 21.96
N ARG A 148 -7.23 27.79 20.76
CA ARG A 148 -5.94 27.68 20.06
C ARG A 148 -4.89 28.46 20.83
N LYS A 149 -3.72 27.86 21.00
CA LYS A 149 -2.63 28.47 21.74
C LYS A 149 -1.96 29.55 20.89
N ASP A 150 -1.75 30.73 21.48
CA ASP A 150 -0.86 31.74 20.94
C ASP A 150 0.60 31.24 21.00
N LEU A 151 1.20 31.03 19.83
CA LEU A 151 2.56 30.55 19.64
C LEU A 151 3.60 31.69 19.65
N GLN A 152 3.20 32.93 19.98
CA GLN A 152 4.11 34.04 20.27
C GLN A 152 5.07 34.40 19.13
N GLY A 153 4.61 34.26 17.88
CA GLY A 153 5.39 34.49 16.66
C GLY A 153 6.35 33.33 16.33
N TYR A 154 6.17 32.15 16.93
CA TYR A 154 7.01 30.99 16.67
C TYR A 154 6.91 30.53 15.21
N THR A 155 8.04 30.12 14.65
CA THR A 155 8.11 29.52 13.32
C THR A 155 8.06 28.01 13.42
N ILE A 156 6.96 27.41 12.94
CA ILE A 156 6.82 25.97 12.79
C ILE A 156 7.58 25.55 11.54
N LYS A 157 8.66 24.79 11.72
CA LYS A 157 9.52 24.30 10.65
C LYS A 157 9.09 22.93 10.17
N ILE A 158 8.84 22.83 8.87
CA ILE A 158 8.44 21.61 8.17
C ILE A 158 9.58 21.22 7.24
N MET A 159 10.32 20.17 7.58
CA MET A 159 11.52 19.79 6.84
C MET A 159 11.21 18.74 5.76
N ALA A 160 11.62 19.01 4.53
CA ALA A 160 11.42 18.13 3.38
C ALA A 160 12.71 17.99 2.55
N ALA A 161 12.72 17.10 1.57
CA ALA A 161 13.85 16.98 0.67
C ALA A 161 14.01 18.28 -0.15
N GLY A 162 15.25 18.77 -0.30
CA GLY A 162 15.48 20.09 -0.94
C GLY A 162 15.01 20.19 -2.39
N HIS A 163 14.96 19.07 -3.13
CA HIS A 163 14.44 19.02 -4.50
C HIS A 163 12.91 18.88 -4.59
N ALA A 164 12.23 18.72 -3.44
CA ALA A 164 10.80 18.45 -3.34
C ALA A 164 10.08 19.45 -2.40
N LEU A 165 10.67 20.62 -2.14
CA LEU A 165 10.02 21.65 -1.31
C LEU A 165 8.70 22.11 -1.93
N ASN A 166 8.65 22.16 -3.26
CA ASN A 166 7.47 22.47 -4.06
C ASN A 166 6.34 21.42 -3.98
N GLU A 167 6.52 20.30 -3.29
CA GLU A 167 5.45 19.37 -2.95
C GLU A 167 4.72 19.78 -1.66
N HIS A 168 5.36 20.61 -0.83
CA HIS A 168 4.92 20.90 0.53
C HIS A 168 4.60 22.38 0.75
N ASP A 169 5.29 23.27 0.04
CA ASP A 169 5.20 24.73 0.17
C ASP A 169 4.35 25.36 -0.96
N PRO A 170 3.07 25.71 -0.72
CA PRO A 170 2.23 26.35 -1.72
C PRO A 170 2.59 27.82 -2.04
N LYS A 171 3.52 28.46 -1.30
CA LYS A 171 4.05 29.80 -1.63
C LYS A 171 5.08 29.75 -2.75
N LEU A 172 5.64 28.58 -3.09
CA LEU A 172 6.59 28.44 -4.20
C LEU A 172 5.89 28.51 -5.55
N ASP A 173 6.46 29.24 -6.50
CA ASP A 173 5.89 29.42 -7.85
C ASP A 173 5.69 28.08 -8.58
N ASP A 174 6.56 27.11 -8.34
CA ASP A 174 6.54 25.78 -8.92
C ASP A 174 5.80 24.72 -8.08
N TYR A 175 5.03 25.12 -7.06
CA TYR A 175 4.24 24.17 -6.26
C TYR A 175 3.33 23.28 -7.12
N ILE A 176 3.42 21.97 -6.90
CA ILE A 176 2.83 20.94 -7.76
C ILE A 176 1.49 20.37 -7.24
N GLY A 177 1.08 20.74 -6.03
CA GLY A 177 -0.19 20.29 -5.46
C GLY A 177 -1.41 20.94 -6.14
N ASN A 178 -2.45 20.15 -6.36
CA ASN A 178 -3.72 20.61 -6.95
C ASN A 178 -4.58 21.44 -5.97
N ASP A 179 -4.11 21.63 -4.75
CA ASP A 179 -4.78 22.29 -3.62
C ASP A 179 -4.24 23.70 -3.33
N ARG A 180 -3.37 24.26 -4.19
CA ARG A 180 -2.63 25.51 -3.93
C ARG A 180 -3.51 26.62 -3.34
N THR A 181 -4.64 26.92 -3.98
CA THR A 181 -5.54 28.00 -3.55
C THR A 181 -6.09 27.74 -2.15
N ALA A 182 -6.58 26.53 -1.89
CA ALA A 182 -7.12 26.15 -0.59
C ALA A 182 -6.04 26.13 0.50
N LYS A 183 -4.86 25.60 0.17
CA LYS A 183 -3.74 25.45 1.11
C LYS A 183 -3.09 26.80 1.45
N LEU A 184 -2.98 27.73 0.50
CA LEU A 184 -2.53 29.11 0.79
C LEU A 184 -3.49 29.82 1.75
N ALA A 185 -4.79 29.74 1.48
CA ALA A 185 -5.79 30.33 2.36
C ALA A 185 -5.79 29.68 3.75
N ALA A 186 -5.57 28.37 3.84
CA ALA A 186 -5.42 27.66 5.10
C ALA A 186 -4.14 28.06 5.85
N TRP A 187 -3.03 28.29 5.14
CA TRP A 187 -1.80 28.81 5.72
C TRP A 187 -1.99 30.18 6.37
N GLU A 188 -2.57 31.14 5.65
CA GLU A 188 -2.84 32.47 6.19
C GLU A 188 -3.74 32.40 7.43
N GLU A 189 -4.77 31.55 7.39
CA GLU A 189 -5.69 31.36 8.49
C GLU A 189 -5.01 30.73 9.72
N VAL A 190 -4.20 29.69 9.54
CA VAL A 190 -3.46 29.04 10.64
C VAL A 190 -2.41 29.98 11.23
N GLU A 191 -1.64 30.70 10.41
CA GLU A 191 -0.64 31.67 10.89
C GLU A 191 -1.30 32.75 11.77
N ALA A 192 -2.50 33.23 11.39
CA ALA A 192 -3.27 34.18 12.17
C ALA A 192 -3.87 33.57 13.46
N LEU A 193 -4.47 32.38 13.37
CA LEU A 193 -5.13 31.71 14.49
C LEU A 193 -4.17 31.33 15.62
N TYR A 194 -2.92 31.04 15.27
CA TYR A 194 -1.89 30.59 16.21
C TYR A 194 -0.83 31.64 16.51
N ASN A 195 -0.86 32.82 15.88
CA ASN A 195 0.23 33.81 15.93
C ASN A 195 1.58 33.13 15.66
N ALA A 196 1.69 32.51 14.50
CA ALA A 196 2.81 31.67 14.10
C ALA A 196 3.22 31.93 12.64
N THR A 197 4.34 31.37 12.23
CA THR A 197 4.77 31.33 10.82
C THR A 197 5.00 29.88 10.41
N LEU A 198 4.50 29.50 9.24
CA LEU A 198 4.75 28.18 8.65
C LEU A 198 5.89 28.31 7.64
N GLU A 199 6.92 27.49 7.82
CA GLU A 199 8.12 27.53 6.99
C GLU A 199 8.49 26.11 6.55
N VAL A 200 8.57 25.89 5.23
CA VAL A 200 9.10 24.65 4.67
C VAL A 200 10.59 24.84 4.42
N VAL A 201 11.41 23.94 4.96
CA VAL A 201 12.87 24.01 4.86
C VAL A 201 13.46 22.71 4.32
N ALA A 202 14.63 22.79 3.69
CA ALA A 202 15.34 21.60 3.25
C ALA A 202 16.03 20.89 4.42
N PHE A 203 16.07 19.56 4.37
CA PHE A 203 17.06 18.79 5.13
C PHE A 203 18.48 19.28 4.82
N PRO A 204 19.39 19.30 5.81
CA PRO A 204 20.78 19.66 5.56
C PRO A 204 21.46 18.63 4.63
N GLU A 205 22.50 19.06 3.92
CA GLU A 205 23.19 18.23 2.92
C GLU A 205 23.76 16.93 3.49
N ASN A 206 24.11 16.90 4.78
CA ASN A 206 24.59 15.72 5.49
C ASN A 206 23.47 14.75 5.92
N ALA A 207 22.20 15.07 5.64
CA ALA A 207 21.03 14.22 5.89
C ALA A 207 20.28 13.87 4.58
N PRO A 208 20.96 13.27 3.57
CA PRO A 208 20.30 12.81 2.36
C PRO A 208 19.29 11.70 2.67
N TRP A 209 18.31 11.49 1.78
CA TRP A 209 17.27 10.46 1.93
C TRP A 209 17.89 9.07 2.17
N GLY A 210 17.35 8.32 3.13
CA GLY A 210 17.82 6.99 3.54
C GLY A 210 18.37 6.96 4.96
N ASP A 211 19.20 5.96 5.27
CA ASP A 211 19.79 5.77 6.60
C ASP A 211 20.51 7.01 7.15
N PRO A 212 21.27 7.82 6.36
CA PRO A 212 21.90 9.04 6.88
C PRO A 212 20.90 10.04 7.47
N ARG A 213 19.69 10.16 6.90
CA ARG A 213 18.65 11.02 7.43
C ARG A 213 18.02 10.45 8.70
N VAL A 214 17.81 9.12 8.75
CA VAL A 214 17.34 8.44 9.96
C VAL A 214 18.33 8.67 11.11
N ASP A 215 19.62 8.45 10.85
CA ASP A 215 20.70 8.67 11.83
C ASP A 215 20.77 10.13 12.28
N TYR A 216 20.63 11.07 11.35
CA TYR A 216 20.57 12.50 11.67
C TYR A 216 19.41 12.82 12.62
N LEU A 217 18.19 12.38 12.30
CA LEU A 217 17.01 12.62 13.13
C LEU A 217 17.16 12.00 14.52
N ILE A 218 17.68 10.77 14.61
CA ILE A 218 17.96 10.11 15.90
C ILE A 218 19.02 10.89 16.69
N ALA A 219 20.11 11.30 16.06
CA ALA A 219 21.18 12.04 16.72
C ALA A 219 20.68 13.36 17.30
N GLN A 220 19.89 14.13 16.54
CA GLN A 220 19.34 15.41 16.98
C GLN A 220 18.33 15.25 18.13
N ALA A 221 17.47 14.23 18.06
CA ALA A 221 16.53 13.92 19.15
C ALA A 221 17.28 13.55 20.44
N ASN A 222 18.31 12.72 20.36
CA ASN A 222 19.08 12.24 21.51
C ASN A 222 19.79 13.36 22.27
N ILE A 223 20.24 14.41 21.58
CA ILE A 223 20.88 15.57 22.22
C ILE A 223 19.89 16.67 22.60
N GLY A 224 18.60 16.51 22.28
CA GLY A 224 17.56 17.51 22.52
C GLY A 224 17.80 18.81 21.75
N GLN A 225 18.30 18.71 20.51
CA GLN A 225 18.61 19.86 19.63
C GLN A 225 17.97 19.72 18.25
N ALA A 226 16.81 19.08 18.15
CA ALA A 226 16.10 18.93 16.89
C ALA A 226 15.83 20.27 16.20
N GLU A 227 16.29 20.38 14.94
CA GLU A 227 16.20 21.60 14.14
C GLU A 227 14.83 21.80 13.46
N THR A 228 13.99 20.77 13.41
CA THR A 228 12.67 20.79 12.79
C THR A 228 11.57 20.35 13.74
N ASP A 229 10.37 20.92 13.58
CA ASP A 229 9.17 20.53 14.32
C ASP A 229 8.56 19.27 13.70
N ILE A 230 8.40 19.34 12.38
CA ILE A 230 7.73 18.34 11.56
C ILE A 230 8.65 18.01 10.40
N PHE A 231 8.63 16.78 9.93
CA PHE A 231 9.39 16.41 8.74
C PHE A 231 8.69 15.36 7.90
N VAL A 232 9.03 15.36 6.63
CA VAL A 232 8.60 14.35 5.65
C VAL A 232 9.51 13.14 5.76
N SER A 233 8.88 11.98 5.94
CA SER A 233 9.50 10.67 6.13
C SER A 233 8.72 9.62 5.35
N THR A 234 9.01 8.34 5.59
CA THR A 234 8.25 7.20 5.08
C THR A 234 7.89 6.24 6.21
N THR A 235 6.78 5.52 6.06
CA THR A 235 6.40 4.41 6.95
C THR A 235 7.50 3.35 7.10
N ASP A 236 8.42 3.23 6.13
CA ASP A 236 9.53 2.27 6.18
C ASP A 236 10.61 2.62 7.23
N TRP A 237 10.68 3.87 7.67
CA TRP A 237 11.63 4.32 8.69
C TRP A 237 11.00 4.38 10.08
N LEU A 238 9.68 4.13 10.15
CA LEU A 238 8.87 4.37 11.33
C LEU A 238 9.38 3.60 12.55
N ASP A 239 9.67 2.31 12.40
CA ASP A 239 10.10 1.45 13.50
C ASP A 239 11.50 1.84 14.03
N LYS A 240 12.42 2.22 13.13
CA LYS A 240 13.74 2.76 13.49
C LYS A 240 13.61 4.06 14.28
N LEU A 241 12.83 5.01 13.77
CA LEU A 241 12.65 6.33 14.37
C LEU A 241 11.90 6.25 15.71
N ALA A 242 10.76 5.55 15.73
CA ALA A 242 9.95 5.39 16.93
C ALA A 242 10.67 4.52 17.98
N GLY A 243 11.34 3.44 17.56
CA GLY A 243 12.15 2.59 18.44
C GLY A 243 13.33 3.32 19.09
N ALA A 244 13.84 4.38 18.45
CA ALA A 244 14.87 5.25 18.99
C ALA A 244 14.33 6.46 19.78
N ASN A 245 13.01 6.60 19.95
CA ASN A 245 12.35 7.79 20.51
C ASN A 245 12.70 9.09 19.76
N ALA A 246 12.97 9.01 18.46
CA ALA A 246 13.30 10.18 17.63
C ALA A 246 12.07 10.94 17.13
N VAL A 247 10.88 10.33 17.25
CA VAL A 247 9.59 10.90 16.84
C VAL A 247 8.59 10.86 17.98
N VAL A 248 7.67 11.81 17.99
CA VAL A 248 6.65 11.95 19.04
C VAL A 248 5.53 10.92 18.82
N ASP A 249 5.12 10.25 19.89
CA ASP A 249 3.87 9.48 19.94
C ASP A 249 2.69 10.46 19.89
N VAL A 250 1.96 10.46 18.78
CA VAL A 250 0.86 11.39 18.53
C VAL A 250 -0.51 10.75 18.74
N SER A 251 -0.59 9.58 19.38
CA SER A 251 -1.85 8.84 19.55
C SER A 251 -2.93 9.68 20.23
N GLU A 252 -2.59 10.31 21.37
CA GLU A 252 -3.52 11.18 22.11
C GLU A 252 -3.85 12.46 21.34
N TYR A 253 -2.87 13.02 20.62
CA TYR A 253 -3.06 14.24 19.83
C TYR A 253 -4.00 13.98 18.65
N TYR A 254 -3.82 12.86 17.96
CA TYR A 254 -4.68 12.44 16.86
C TYR A 254 -6.09 12.14 17.33
N ALA A 255 -6.26 11.44 18.45
CA ALA A 255 -7.59 11.18 19.02
C ALA A 255 -8.36 12.47 19.32
N LYS A 256 -7.66 13.54 19.72
CA LYS A 256 -8.25 14.83 20.05
C LYS A 256 -8.49 15.75 18.84
N TYR A 257 -7.54 15.79 17.90
CA TYR A 257 -7.53 16.80 16.83
C TYR A 257 -7.62 16.22 15.42
N GLY A 258 -7.28 14.96 15.22
CA GLY A 258 -7.15 14.34 13.90
C GLY A 258 -8.47 14.09 13.18
N LYS A 259 -9.61 14.17 13.88
CA LYS A 259 -10.97 13.98 13.32
C LYS A 259 -11.12 12.71 12.48
N ASN A 260 -10.44 11.63 12.89
CA ASN A 260 -10.47 10.33 12.21
C ASN A 260 -10.19 10.37 10.69
N THR A 261 -9.42 11.36 10.24
CA THR A 261 -9.18 11.62 8.81
C THR A 261 -8.21 10.66 8.14
N MET A 262 -7.36 9.95 8.90
CA MET A 262 -6.55 8.87 8.35
C MET A 262 -7.41 7.63 8.14
N SER A 263 -7.35 7.01 6.97
CA SER A 263 -7.99 5.71 6.77
C SER A 263 -7.39 4.65 7.71
N PRO A 264 -8.13 3.56 8.04
CA PRO A 264 -7.60 2.49 8.88
C PRO A 264 -6.28 1.90 8.35
N TYR A 265 -6.10 1.89 7.02
CA TYR A 265 -4.87 1.43 6.37
C TYR A 265 -3.69 2.38 6.60
N VAL A 266 -3.90 3.69 6.43
CA VAL A 266 -2.86 4.70 6.71
C VAL A 266 -2.48 4.66 8.18
N ARG A 267 -3.46 4.55 9.09
CA ARG A 267 -3.20 4.41 10.53
C ARG A 267 -2.41 3.15 10.85
N SER A 268 -2.77 2.01 10.26
CA SER A 268 -2.03 0.75 10.45
C SER A 268 -0.58 0.88 9.97
N ALA A 269 -0.36 1.42 8.76
CA ALA A 269 0.98 1.65 8.19
C ALA A 269 1.83 2.63 9.02
N SER A 270 1.17 3.56 9.73
CA SER A 270 1.81 4.63 10.50
C SER A 270 1.88 4.33 12.00
N SER A 271 1.54 3.11 12.41
CA SER A 271 1.57 2.69 13.81
C SER A 271 2.72 1.73 14.09
N TYR A 272 3.31 1.87 15.27
CA TYR A 272 4.35 0.96 15.77
C TYR A 272 4.02 0.58 17.22
N ARG A 273 3.88 -0.72 17.50
CA ARG A 273 3.57 -1.26 18.84
C ARG A 273 2.35 -0.61 19.50
N GLY A 274 1.29 -0.42 18.71
CA GLY A 274 0.00 0.12 19.18
C GLY A 274 -0.05 1.64 19.34
N LYS A 275 0.99 2.37 18.94
CA LYS A 275 1.04 3.84 18.99
C LYS A 275 1.16 4.43 17.58
N LEU A 276 0.55 5.59 17.37
CA LEU A 276 0.57 6.34 16.11
C LEU A 276 1.72 7.37 16.11
N TYR A 277 2.47 7.44 15.01
CA TYR A 277 3.63 8.34 14.87
C TYR A 277 3.61 9.18 13.59
N ALA A 278 2.46 9.23 12.89
CA ALA A 278 2.25 10.10 11.74
C ALA A 278 1.16 11.14 12.01
N MET A 279 1.28 12.28 11.35
CA MET A 279 0.29 13.35 11.37
C MET A 279 -0.69 13.21 10.22
N THR A 280 -1.93 13.66 10.41
CA THR A 280 -2.93 13.63 9.33
C THR A 280 -2.59 14.64 8.25
N THR A 281 -2.88 14.27 7.00
CA THR A 281 -2.82 15.16 5.83
C THR A 281 -4.22 15.56 5.35
N GLY A 282 -5.24 15.39 6.19
CA GLY A 282 -6.63 15.63 5.80
C GLY A 282 -7.17 14.55 4.85
N ASN A 283 -8.45 14.67 4.49
CA ASN A 283 -9.16 13.70 3.64
C ASN A 283 -9.99 14.43 2.56
N ALA A 284 -9.35 15.30 1.79
CA ALA A 284 -9.95 15.91 0.61
C ALA A 284 -9.21 15.46 -0.65
N GLY A 285 -9.93 14.86 -1.59
CA GLY A 285 -9.40 14.45 -2.88
C GLY A 285 -9.13 12.95 -2.98
N GLY A 286 -10.04 12.22 -3.61
CA GLY A 286 -9.72 10.92 -4.20
C GLY A 286 -8.77 11.09 -5.37
N GLY A 287 -7.48 11.10 -5.04
CA GLY A 287 -6.39 11.19 -6.01
C GLY A 287 -6.16 9.88 -6.75
N ILE A 288 -4.99 9.79 -7.38
CA ILE A 288 -4.51 8.54 -7.97
C ILE A 288 -4.16 7.58 -6.84
N ILE A 289 -4.97 6.54 -6.71
CA ILE A 289 -4.82 5.49 -5.72
C ILE A 289 -3.74 4.47 -6.10
N PRO A 290 -3.68 3.96 -7.36
CA PRO A 290 -2.62 3.04 -7.73
C PRO A 290 -1.30 3.78 -7.90
N TYR A 291 -0.37 3.57 -6.96
CA TYR A 291 0.99 4.05 -7.11
C TYR A 291 1.82 3.16 -8.03
N HIS A 292 1.55 1.86 -8.10
CA HIS A 292 2.33 0.89 -8.86
C HIS A 292 1.58 0.39 -10.11
N GLY A 293 2.33 -0.03 -11.13
CA GLY A 293 1.80 -0.74 -12.29
C GLY A 293 2.83 -0.93 -13.38
N LEU A 294 2.36 -1.22 -14.59
CA LEU A 294 3.20 -1.34 -15.77
C LEU A 294 3.13 -0.05 -16.57
N PHE A 295 4.23 0.67 -16.60
CA PHE A 295 4.40 1.85 -17.45
C PHE A 295 4.97 1.41 -18.78
N TYR A 296 4.60 2.07 -19.88
CA TYR A 296 5.05 1.65 -21.20
C TYR A 296 5.38 2.82 -22.12
N ASN A 297 6.29 2.55 -23.05
CA ASN A 297 6.68 3.46 -24.12
C ASN A 297 5.60 3.44 -25.21
N VAL A 298 4.76 4.48 -25.29
CA VAL A 298 3.65 4.55 -26.25
C VAL A 298 4.17 4.60 -27.69
N ASN A 299 5.31 5.27 -27.91
CA ASN A 299 5.91 5.37 -29.24
C ASN A 299 6.35 3.98 -29.76
N MET A 300 7.00 3.20 -28.90
CA MET A 300 7.43 1.85 -29.22
C MET A 300 6.24 0.89 -29.41
N LEU A 301 5.20 1.02 -28.58
CA LEU A 301 3.96 0.26 -28.73
C LEU A 301 3.35 0.44 -30.13
N GLU A 302 3.23 1.69 -30.58
CA GLU A 302 2.68 2.04 -31.90
C GLU A 302 3.59 1.58 -33.04
N GLU A 303 4.92 1.64 -32.89
CA GLU A 303 5.88 1.14 -33.88
C GLU A 303 5.76 -0.38 -34.10
N LEU A 304 5.50 -1.12 -33.02
CA LEU A 304 5.33 -2.57 -33.04
C LEU A 304 3.92 -3.02 -33.52
N ASP A 305 2.99 -2.08 -33.77
CA ASP A 305 1.59 -2.36 -34.16
C ASP A 305 0.85 -3.29 -33.18
N LEU A 306 1.07 -3.08 -31.88
CA LEU A 306 0.50 -3.88 -30.81
C LEU A 306 -0.78 -3.25 -30.22
N ASP A 307 -1.68 -4.09 -29.72
CA ASP A 307 -2.89 -3.65 -29.02
C ASP A 307 -2.55 -2.82 -27.76
N ASN A 308 -3.29 -1.74 -27.51
CA ASN A 308 -3.08 -0.93 -26.30
C ASN A 308 -3.45 -1.74 -25.03
N PRO A 309 -2.50 -1.96 -24.09
CA PRO A 309 -2.75 -2.79 -22.91
C PRO A 309 -3.71 -2.12 -21.92
N ALA A 310 -3.71 -0.78 -21.81
CA ALA A 310 -4.67 -0.05 -20.99
C ALA A 310 -6.09 -0.17 -21.54
N LYS A 311 -6.24 -0.22 -22.87
CA LYS A 311 -7.53 -0.52 -23.51
C LYS A 311 -8.00 -1.94 -23.20
N LEU A 312 -7.10 -2.94 -23.29
CA LEU A 312 -7.41 -4.31 -22.90
C LEU A 312 -7.88 -4.38 -21.45
N PHE A 313 -7.25 -3.62 -20.54
CA PHE A 313 -7.71 -3.50 -19.15
C PHE A 313 -9.09 -2.83 -19.07
N ASN A 314 -9.29 -1.69 -19.74
CA ASN A 314 -10.56 -0.98 -19.72
C ASN A 314 -11.73 -1.84 -20.24
N GLU A 315 -11.47 -2.73 -21.19
CA GLU A 315 -12.42 -3.71 -21.73
C GLU A 315 -12.59 -4.99 -20.87
N GLY A 316 -11.85 -5.13 -19.77
CA GLY A 316 -11.89 -6.31 -18.89
C GLY A 316 -11.20 -7.55 -19.46
N LYS A 317 -10.30 -7.36 -20.43
CA LYS A 317 -9.57 -8.43 -21.13
C LYS A 317 -8.14 -8.61 -20.65
N TRP A 318 -7.65 -7.77 -19.73
CA TRP A 318 -6.28 -7.83 -19.21
C TRP A 318 -6.13 -8.89 -18.11
N THR A 319 -6.42 -10.13 -18.47
CA THR A 319 -6.32 -11.29 -17.59
C THR A 319 -4.91 -11.89 -17.63
N TRP A 320 -4.59 -12.83 -16.73
CA TRP A 320 -3.31 -13.54 -16.74
C TRP A 320 -3.04 -14.30 -18.03
N THR A 321 -4.05 -14.98 -18.60
CA THR A 321 -3.90 -15.65 -19.90
C THR A 321 -3.61 -14.63 -20.99
N LYS A 322 -4.38 -13.53 -21.07
CA LYS A 322 -4.13 -12.51 -22.09
C LYS A 322 -2.79 -11.81 -21.89
N PHE A 323 -2.36 -11.61 -20.65
CA PHE A 323 -1.05 -11.08 -20.32
C PHE A 323 0.07 -12.00 -20.78
N ASP A 324 0.01 -13.32 -20.51
CA ASP A 324 1.00 -14.29 -21.01
C ASP A 324 1.12 -14.23 -22.54
N GLU A 325 -0.03 -14.30 -23.23
CA GLU A 325 -0.09 -14.20 -24.70
C GLU A 325 0.54 -12.90 -25.19
N TYR A 326 0.16 -11.77 -24.59
CA TYR A 326 0.64 -10.45 -24.97
C TYR A 326 2.15 -10.34 -24.76
N MET A 327 2.68 -10.71 -23.60
CA MET A 327 4.11 -10.60 -23.30
C MET A 327 4.96 -11.47 -24.25
N ARG A 328 4.46 -12.65 -24.64
CA ARG A 328 5.09 -13.52 -25.65
C ARG A 328 5.03 -12.93 -27.04
N GLU A 329 3.92 -12.30 -27.41
CA GLU A 329 3.76 -11.58 -28.67
C GLU A 329 4.78 -10.45 -28.76
N VAL A 330 4.89 -9.60 -27.71
CA VAL A 330 5.93 -8.56 -27.64
C VAL A 330 7.31 -9.17 -27.84
N ALA A 331 7.68 -10.19 -27.06
CA ALA A 331 8.99 -10.83 -27.18
C ALA A 331 9.30 -11.32 -28.61
N SER A 332 8.29 -11.74 -29.36
CA SER A 332 8.44 -12.26 -30.72
C SER A 332 8.66 -11.19 -31.80
N VAL A 333 8.28 -9.94 -31.53
CA VAL A 333 8.35 -8.82 -32.49
C VAL A 333 9.43 -7.79 -32.17
N LEU A 334 10.11 -7.93 -31.04
CA LEU A 334 11.20 -7.03 -30.65
C LEU A 334 12.47 -7.24 -31.50
N ASP A 335 13.13 -6.13 -31.82
CA ASP A 335 14.46 -6.14 -32.44
C ASP A 335 15.52 -6.75 -31.50
N GLU A 336 16.63 -7.20 -32.08
CA GLU A 336 17.79 -7.69 -31.32
C GLU A 336 18.31 -6.62 -30.33
N GLY A 337 18.52 -7.02 -29.08
CA GLY A 337 18.99 -6.14 -28.00
C GLY A 337 17.88 -5.40 -27.24
N LYS A 338 16.63 -5.45 -27.70
CA LYS A 338 15.46 -4.94 -26.97
C LYS A 338 14.88 -5.99 -26.03
N SER A 339 14.11 -5.55 -25.04
CA SER A 339 13.44 -6.43 -24.08
C SER A 339 11.98 -6.08 -23.83
N VAL A 340 11.20 -7.02 -23.31
CA VAL A 340 9.78 -6.80 -23.05
C VAL A 340 9.58 -5.88 -21.86
N ILE A 341 10.24 -6.19 -20.73
CA ILE A 341 9.95 -5.54 -19.45
C ILE A 341 11.22 -5.29 -18.62
N ALA A 342 11.39 -4.05 -18.20
CA ALA A 342 12.38 -3.63 -17.20
C ALA A 342 11.75 -3.55 -15.81
N GLY A 343 12.60 -3.48 -14.79
CA GLY A 343 12.19 -3.38 -13.40
C GLY A 343 12.21 -4.73 -12.68
N GLN A 344 11.83 -4.70 -11.41
CA GLN A 344 11.99 -5.86 -10.54
C GLN A 344 10.76 -6.78 -10.60
N PRO A 345 10.94 -8.09 -10.90
CA PRO A 345 9.84 -9.03 -11.06
C PRO A 345 8.98 -9.17 -9.80
N SER A 346 9.53 -8.84 -8.63
CA SER A 346 8.77 -8.82 -7.39
C SER A 346 7.58 -7.87 -7.48
N GLY A 347 7.73 -6.68 -8.08
CA GLY A 347 6.64 -5.70 -8.18
C GLY A 347 5.48 -6.24 -9.01
N LEU A 348 5.78 -6.92 -10.12
CA LEU A 348 4.79 -7.59 -10.97
C LEU A 348 4.14 -8.79 -10.25
N PHE A 349 4.91 -9.64 -9.58
CA PHE A 349 4.39 -10.73 -8.75
C PHE A 349 3.38 -10.23 -7.72
N TYR A 350 3.80 -9.26 -6.91
CA TYR A 350 2.98 -8.66 -5.88
C TYR A 350 1.72 -7.99 -6.45
N GLY A 351 1.89 -7.26 -7.56
CA GLY A 351 0.81 -6.58 -8.24
C GLY A 351 -0.26 -7.53 -8.78
N MET A 352 0.16 -8.65 -9.37
CA MET A 352 -0.74 -9.70 -9.85
C MET A 352 -1.49 -10.39 -8.72
N VAL A 353 -0.83 -10.64 -7.59
CA VAL A 353 -1.48 -11.23 -6.39
C VAL A 353 -2.47 -10.25 -5.77
N SER A 354 -2.12 -8.97 -5.71
CA SER A 354 -3.03 -7.91 -5.26
C SER A 354 -4.23 -7.77 -6.18
N ALA A 355 -4.03 -7.81 -7.52
CA ALA A 355 -5.11 -7.78 -8.50
C ALA A 355 -6.10 -8.94 -8.33
N ALA A 356 -5.65 -10.06 -7.77
CA ALA A 356 -6.50 -11.20 -7.41
C ALA A 356 -7.28 -11.03 -6.08
N GLY A 357 -7.17 -9.86 -5.42
CA GLY A 357 -7.81 -9.59 -4.14
C GLY A 357 -7.12 -10.26 -2.94
N VAL A 358 -5.84 -10.62 -3.07
CA VAL A 358 -5.09 -11.33 -2.03
C VAL A 358 -4.00 -10.42 -1.46
N ALA A 359 -4.05 -10.16 -0.15
CA ALA A 359 -2.92 -9.61 0.58
C ALA A 359 -1.97 -10.76 0.97
N LEU A 360 -0.71 -10.72 0.57
CA LEU A 360 0.33 -11.69 0.94
C LEU A 360 0.60 -11.66 2.45
N VAL A 361 0.60 -10.47 3.04
CA VAL A 361 0.64 -10.26 4.49
C VAL A 361 -0.68 -9.62 4.92
N ASP A 362 -1.46 -10.33 5.73
CA ASP A 362 -2.71 -9.85 6.29
C ASP A 362 -2.53 -9.62 7.80
N PRO A 363 -2.11 -8.41 8.21
CA PRO A 363 -1.93 -8.08 9.62
C PRO A 363 -3.26 -7.95 10.36
N THR A 364 -4.39 -7.76 9.67
CA THR A 364 -5.71 -7.66 10.29
C THR A 364 -6.17 -9.01 10.83
N ASN A 365 -5.95 -10.09 10.07
CA ASN A 365 -6.27 -11.46 10.50
C ASN A 365 -5.02 -12.25 10.95
N MET A 366 -3.86 -11.58 11.10
CA MET A 366 -2.58 -12.16 11.48
C MET A 366 -2.18 -13.39 10.65
N ARG A 367 -2.32 -13.29 9.33
CA ARG A 367 -2.15 -14.41 8.38
C ARG A 367 -1.14 -14.08 7.29
N LEU A 368 -0.28 -15.05 6.96
CA LEU A 368 0.52 -15.05 5.73
C LEU A 368 -0.18 -15.88 4.66
N ASN A 369 -0.34 -15.32 3.46
CA ASN A 369 -0.99 -15.94 2.32
C ASN A 369 0.01 -16.38 1.23
N PHE A 370 1.25 -16.71 1.63
CA PHE A 370 2.31 -17.08 0.68
C PHE A 370 1.97 -18.32 -0.15
N ASN A 371 1.28 -19.31 0.43
CA ASN A 371 0.89 -20.54 -0.29
C ASN A 371 -0.49 -20.42 -0.97
N HIS A 372 -1.02 -19.20 -1.12
CA HIS A 372 -2.31 -18.99 -1.77
C HIS A 372 -2.23 -19.42 -3.26
N PRO A 373 -3.25 -20.10 -3.82
CA PRO A 373 -3.22 -20.57 -5.21
C PRO A 373 -2.89 -19.47 -6.23
N TYR A 374 -3.39 -18.24 -6.04
CA TYR A 374 -3.03 -17.11 -6.90
C TYR A 374 -1.56 -16.67 -6.78
N ALA A 375 -0.96 -16.77 -5.59
CA ALA A 375 0.45 -16.45 -5.42
C ALA A 375 1.34 -17.47 -6.14
N THR A 376 1.08 -18.77 -5.96
CA THR A 376 1.86 -19.81 -6.63
C THR A 376 1.69 -19.78 -8.15
N GLN A 377 0.48 -19.49 -8.64
CA GLN A 377 0.21 -19.33 -10.08
C GLN A 377 0.91 -18.10 -10.69
N ALA A 378 0.81 -16.94 -10.05
CA ALA A 378 1.51 -15.74 -10.51
C ALA A 378 3.03 -15.97 -10.59
N ALA A 379 3.61 -16.59 -9.55
CA ALA A 379 5.04 -16.93 -9.55
C ALA A 379 5.43 -17.88 -10.68
N ARG A 380 4.62 -18.92 -10.97
CA ARG A 380 4.86 -19.85 -12.08
C ARG A 380 4.81 -19.15 -13.43
N LEU A 381 3.74 -18.40 -13.68
CA LEU A 381 3.59 -17.65 -14.93
C LEU A 381 4.78 -16.72 -15.16
N LEU A 382 5.18 -15.97 -14.12
CA LEU A 382 6.33 -15.08 -14.23
C LEU A 382 7.63 -15.84 -14.45
N ARG A 383 7.88 -16.95 -13.75
CA ARG A 383 9.06 -17.79 -14.01
C ARG A 383 9.10 -18.27 -15.46
N ASP A 384 7.98 -18.70 -16.00
CA ASP A 384 7.90 -19.22 -17.37
C ASP A 384 8.07 -18.10 -18.41
N LEU A 385 7.60 -16.88 -18.13
CA LEU A 385 7.84 -15.69 -18.96
C LEU A 385 9.31 -15.24 -18.90
N TYR A 386 9.90 -15.14 -17.70
CA TYR A 386 11.28 -14.68 -17.50
C TYR A 386 12.34 -15.68 -18.02
N ALA A 387 11.93 -16.92 -18.35
CA ALA A 387 12.76 -17.88 -19.06
C ALA A 387 12.87 -17.62 -20.58
N ILE A 388 12.02 -16.74 -21.14
CA ILE A 388 12.04 -16.39 -22.57
C ILE A 388 13.18 -15.41 -22.84
N GLU A 389 13.93 -15.66 -23.92
CA GLU A 389 14.96 -14.75 -24.42
C GLU A 389 14.34 -13.36 -24.69
N ASN A 390 15.02 -12.30 -24.25
CA ASN A 390 14.57 -10.91 -24.31
C ASN A 390 13.31 -10.55 -23.49
N MET A 391 12.80 -11.43 -22.61
CA MET A 391 11.73 -11.02 -21.69
C MET A 391 12.21 -9.92 -20.73
N ALA A 392 13.30 -10.19 -20.01
CA ALA A 392 13.80 -9.31 -18.96
C ALA A 392 14.81 -8.30 -19.51
N GLY A 393 14.51 -7.01 -19.31
CA GLY A 393 15.47 -5.92 -19.41
C GLY A 393 16.25 -5.75 -18.10
N THR A 394 16.67 -4.52 -17.82
CA THR A 394 17.39 -4.18 -16.59
C THR A 394 16.53 -4.44 -15.36
N ILE A 395 16.95 -5.40 -14.53
CA ILE A 395 16.30 -5.73 -13.26
C ILE A 395 16.81 -4.79 -12.16
N ALA A 396 16.15 -3.63 -12.03
CA ALA A 396 16.51 -2.60 -11.06
C ALA A 396 15.28 -1.77 -10.63
N TRP A 397 15.50 -0.76 -9.79
CA TRP A 397 14.48 0.22 -9.38
C TRP A 397 14.85 1.62 -9.85
N ASP A 398 13.86 2.51 -9.88
CA ASP A 398 13.99 3.95 -10.15
C ASP A 398 14.82 4.24 -11.41
N GLN A 399 15.79 5.15 -11.30
CA GLN A 399 16.67 5.56 -12.40
C GLN A 399 17.61 4.45 -12.90
N ASN A 400 17.73 3.34 -12.18
CA ASN A 400 18.64 2.26 -12.55
C ASN A 400 18.01 1.29 -13.55
N MET A 401 16.74 1.46 -13.94
CA MET A 401 16.07 0.67 -14.99
C MET A 401 16.53 1.09 -16.40
N THR A 402 17.83 0.97 -16.68
CA THR A 402 18.49 1.57 -17.86
C THR A 402 17.84 1.18 -19.18
N SER A 403 17.53 -0.10 -19.41
CA SER A 403 16.88 -0.56 -20.64
C SER A 403 15.55 0.15 -20.95
N PHE A 404 14.75 0.53 -19.95
CA PHE A 404 13.54 1.32 -20.20
C PHE A 404 13.89 2.79 -20.46
N ASN A 405 14.80 3.35 -19.67
CA ASN A 405 15.26 4.73 -19.83
C ASN A 405 15.90 4.99 -21.20
N GLU A 406 16.59 3.98 -21.75
CA GLU A 406 17.26 4.02 -23.05
C GLU A 406 16.30 3.75 -24.22
N GLY A 407 15.05 3.34 -23.94
CA GLY A 407 14.04 3.03 -24.96
C GLY A 407 14.11 1.61 -25.52
N ASP A 408 14.89 0.74 -24.89
CA ASP A 408 15.09 -0.65 -25.30
C ASP A 408 14.08 -1.61 -24.66
N SER A 409 13.31 -1.18 -23.66
CA SER A 409 12.20 -1.93 -23.08
C SER A 409 10.85 -1.33 -23.37
N LEU A 410 9.87 -2.16 -23.74
CA LEU A 410 8.48 -1.70 -23.92
C LEU A 410 7.85 -1.31 -22.58
N PHE A 411 7.98 -2.15 -21.56
CA PHE A 411 7.38 -1.96 -20.24
C PHE A 411 8.43 -1.66 -19.16
N ALA A 412 8.00 -0.98 -18.09
CA ALA A 412 8.68 -0.88 -16.81
C ALA A 412 7.73 -1.12 -15.65
N ILE A 413 8.16 -1.94 -14.69
CA ILE A 413 7.51 -2.08 -13.38
C ILE A 413 7.96 -0.89 -12.54
N ALA A 414 7.08 0.10 -12.35
CA ALA A 414 7.46 1.37 -11.76
C ALA A 414 6.32 2.00 -10.94
N GLU A 415 6.55 3.23 -10.48
CA GLU A 415 5.57 4.02 -9.73
C GLU A 415 5.12 5.27 -10.50
N TYR A 416 3.86 5.66 -10.29
CA TYR A 416 3.21 6.79 -10.96
C TYR A 416 4.00 8.09 -10.83
N TRP A 417 4.60 8.34 -9.67
CA TRP A 417 5.36 9.56 -9.42
C TRP A 417 6.75 9.56 -10.10
N PHE A 418 7.21 8.44 -10.69
CA PHE A 418 8.45 8.43 -11.46
C PHE A 418 8.31 9.19 -12.79
N VAL A 419 7.11 9.18 -13.36
CA VAL A 419 6.81 9.68 -14.70
C VAL A 419 6.88 11.20 -14.76
N LYS A 420 7.63 11.73 -15.73
CA LYS A 420 7.97 13.15 -15.90
C LYS A 420 8.74 13.74 -14.71
N THR A 421 9.48 12.91 -13.99
CA THR A 421 10.36 13.33 -12.89
C THR A 421 11.82 13.32 -13.36
N HIS A 422 12.52 14.45 -13.19
CA HIS A 422 13.82 14.74 -13.81
C HIS A 422 14.90 13.66 -13.64
N ASN A 423 14.95 13.00 -12.48
CA ASN A 423 15.97 12.00 -12.16
C ASN A 423 15.50 10.55 -12.32
N ARG A 424 14.28 10.31 -12.80
CA ARG A 424 13.73 8.96 -13.01
C ARG A 424 13.29 8.82 -14.46
N PHE A 425 12.02 9.10 -14.76
CA PHE A 425 11.50 9.09 -16.12
C PHE A 425 11.25 10.53 -16.58
N PRO A 426 12.27 11.27 -17.04
CA PRO A 426 12.11 12.66 -17.43
C PRO A 426 11.15 12.80 -18.62
N ALA A 427 10.57 14.00 -18.78
CA ALA A 427 9.55 14.25 -19.80
C ALA A 427 10.06 14.10 -21.24
N ASP A 428 11.37 14.12 -21.45
CA ASP A 428 12.09 14.00 -22.71
C ASP A 428 12.95 12.72 -22.79
N MET A 429 12.65 11.70 -21.97
CA MET A 429 13.46 10.49 -21.79
C MET A 429 13.87 9.79 -23.09
N TRP A 430 12.98 9.73 -24.09
CA TRP A 430 13.22 9.14 -25.41
C TRP A 430 13.24 10.19 -26.54
N GLY A 431 13.52 11.46 -26.20
CA GLY A 431 13.53 12.60 -27.12
C GLY A 431 12.24 13.44 -27.10
N GLU A 432 12.11 14.36 -28.07
CA GLU A 432 11.07 15.40 -28.10
C GLU A 432 9.63 14.87 -28.13
N ASN A 433 9.41 13.62 -28.56
CA ASN A 433 8.09 12.99 -28.66
C ASN A 433 7.90 11.84 -27.65
N THR A 434 8.57 11.91 -26.50
CA THR A 434 8.41 10.97 -25.40
C THR A 434 6.95 10.92 -24.95
N ARG A 435 6.32 9.73 -24.97
CA ARG A 435 4.95 9.53 -24.49
C ARG A 435 4.86 8.31 -23.57
N PHE A 436 4.32 8.54 -22.38
CA PHE A 436 4.16 7.54 -21.34
C PHE A 436 2.75 6.96 -21.30
N GLY A 437 2.68 5.64 -21.26
CA GLY A 437 1.48 4.87 -20.96
C GLY A 437 1.57 4.19 -19.60
N TYR A 438 0.42 3.74 -19.11
CA TYR A 438 0.23 2.97 -17.89
C TYR A 438 -0.87 1.93 -18.05
N VAL A 439 -0.66 0.73 -17.53
CA VAL A 439 -1.71 -0.27 -17.33
C VAL A 439 -1.57 -0.87 -15.92
N PRO A 440 -2.68 -1.11 -15.21
CA PRO A 440 -2.67 -1.88 -13.97
C PRO A 440 -2.13 -3.30 -14.18
N PHE A 441 -1.79 -3.96 -13.08
CA PHE A 441 -1.40 -5.36 -13.15
C PHE A 441 -2.56 -6.25 -13.63
N PRO A 442 -2.29 -7.32 -14.39
CA PRO A 442 -3.32 -8.21 -14.89
C PRO A 442 -3.96 -9.03 -13.75
N HIS A 443 -5.25 -9.32 -13.89
CA HIS A 443 -6.02 -10.08 -12.90
C HIS A 443 -6.20 -11.55 -13.34
N PRO A 444 -6.50 -12.49 -12.41
CA PRO A 444 -6.80 -13.87 -12.79
C PRO A 444 -7.98 -13.98 -13.76
N ASP A 445 -8.02 -15.05 -14.55
CA ASP A 445 -9.02 -15.23 -15.61
C ASP A 445 -10.47 -15.35 -15.07
N LYS A 446 -10.66 -15.82 -13.83
CA LYS A 446 -12.00 -15.90 -13.21
C LYS A 446 -12.36 -14.69 -12.35
N VAL A 447 -11.44 -13.77 -12.14
CA VAL A 447 -11.68 -12.53 -11.39
C VAL A 447 -12.20 -11.49 -12.37
N ASP A 448 -13.40 -10.97 -12.16
CA ASP A 448 -13.91 -9.87 -12.98
C ASP A 448 -13.12 -8.59 -12.70
N LYS A 449 -12.99 -7.70 -13.68
CA LYS A 449 -12.29 -6.41 -13.50
C LYS A 449 -12.84 -5.61 -12.31
N SER A 450 -14.15 -5.67 -12.03
CA SER A 450 -14.76 -5.01 -10.86
C SER A 450 -14.31 -5.59 -9.52
N GLU A 451 -13.73 -6.78 -9.52
CA GLU A 451 -13.20 -7.47 -8.35
C GLU A 451 -11.70 -7.29 -8.18
N THR A 452 -11.02 -6.73 -9.20
CA THR A 452 -9.59 -6.45 -9.09
C THR A 452 -9.31 -5.43 -7.99
N ARG A 453 -8.15 -5.59 -7.35
CA ARG A 453 -7.69 -4.72 -6.27
C ARG A 453 -6.32 -4.15 -6.57
N VAL A 454 -6.05 -3.01 -5.96
CA VAL A 454 -4.70 -2.45 -5.81
C VAL A 454 -4.35 -2.48 -4.35
N SER A 455 -3.06 -2.51 -4.05
CA SER A 455 -2.64 -2.56 -2.66
C SER A 455 -1.98 -1.26 -2.20
N TYR A 456 -2.27 -0.92 -0.96
CA TYR A 456 -1.58 0.10 -0.20
C TYR A 456 -0.51 -0.56 0.68
N GLN A 457 0.69 0.01 0.69
CA GLN A 457 1.87 -0.55 1.38
C GLN A 457 2.44 0.38 2.46
N GLY A 458 1.87 1.58 2.59
CA GLY A 458 2.50 2.70 3.28
C GLY A 458 3.06 3.68 2.26
N GLY A 459 3.92 4.59 2.72
CA GLY A 459 4.50 5.63 1.87
C GLY A 459 4.91 6.85 2.66
N ALA A 460 4.94 8.00 1.99
CA ALA A 460 5.32 9.26 2.59
C ALA A 460 4.36 9.67 3.72
N ILE A 461 4.92 10.10 4.85
CA ILE A 461 4.19 10.57 6.02
C ILE A 461 4.86 11.81 6.60
N TYR A 462 4.09 12.64 7.30
CA TYR A 462 4.63 13.67 8.18
C TYR A 462 4.75 13.14 9.59
N GLN A 463 5.89 13.39 10.23
CA GLN A 463 6.14 13.02 11.61
C GLN A 463 6.59 14.22 12.42
N MET A 464 6.22 14.25 13.70
CA MET A 464 6.78 15.21 14.64
C MET A 464 8.11 14.71 15.17
N GLN A 465 9.13 15.56 15.08
CA GLN A 465 10.46 15.27 15.59
C GLN A 465 10.51 15.44 17.11
N ALA A 466 11.12 14.49 17.81
CA ALA A 466 11.37 14.60 19.25
C ALA A 466 12.63 15.43 19.55
N GLY A 467 12.72 15.98 20.77
CA GLY A 467 13.91 16.70 21.24
C GLY A 467 13.99 18.15 20.78
N ARG A 468 12.83 18.80 20.58
CA ARG A 468 12.72 20.20 20.15
C ARG A 468 12.16 21.14 21.22
N GLU A 469 11.77 20.61 22.37
CA GLU A 469 11.09 21.34 23.44
C GLU A 469 11.90 22.55 23.94
N TYR A 470 13.23 22.53 23.81
CA TYR A 470 14.12 23.64 24.15
C TYR A 470 13.85 24.93 23.34
N ALA A 471 13.29 24.79 22.14
CA ALA A 471 13.05 25.89 21.20
C ALA A 471 11.66 26.51 21.36
N TYR A 472 10.74 25.86 22.06
CA TYR A 472 9.37 26.33 22.17
C TYR A 472 9.28 27.56 23.08
N PRO A 473 8.42 28.55 22.74
CA PRO A 473 8.11 29.65 23.64
C PRO A 473 7.56 29.16 24.98
N ALA A 474 7.69 29.99 26.01
CA ALA A 474 7.23 29.63 27.34
C ALA A 474 5.73 29.24 27.33
N GLY A 475 5.45 28.01 27.79
CA GLY A 475 4.09 27.47 27.88
C GLY A 475 3.48 26.98 26.56
N VAL A 476 4.25 26.95 25.47
CA VAL A 476 3.94 26.24 24.22
C VAL A 476 4.47 24.81 24.32
N THR A 477 3.71 23.85 23.78
CA THR A 477 4.03 22.42 23.80
C THR A 477 4.02 21.83 22.40
N SER A 478 4.55 20.62 22.24
CA SER A 478 4.44 19.85 20.99
C SER A 478 2.98 19.62 20.58
N GLU A 479 2.04 19.46 21.53
CA GLU A 479 0.61 19.34 21.22
C GLU A 479 0.08 20.58 20.49
N ASP A 480 0.53 21.78 20.87
CA ASP A 480 0.12 23.03 20.23
C ASP A 480 0.62 23.11 18.78
N ILE A 481 1.86 22.66 18.55
CA ILE A 481 2.46 22.55 17.21
C ILE A 481 1.75 21.50 16.36
N TYR A 482 1.46 20.34 16.95
CA TYR A 482 0.67 19.27 16.31
C TYR A 482 -0.67 19.81 15.82
N ARG A 483 -1.37 20.53 16.70
CA ARG A 483 -2.69 21.06 16.42
C ARG A 483 -2.65 22.09 15.29
N ALA A 484 -1.68 23.02 15.31
CA ALA A 484 -1.54 24.02 14.24
C ALA A 484 -1.35 23.37 12.86
N PHE A 485 -0.51 22.34 12.77
CA PHE A 485 -0.29 21.61 11.52
C PHE A 485 -1.47 20.71 11.13
N THR A 486 -2.18 20.14 12.10
CA THR A 486 -3.42 19.38 11.84
C THR A 486 -4.52 20.31 11.31
N ASP A 487 -4.72 21.47 11.94
CA ASP A 487 -5.67 22.50 11.50
C ASP A 487 -5.37 22.94 10.06
N LEU A 488 -4.09 23.06 9.66
CA LEU A 488 -3.72 23.36 8.26
C LEU A 488 -4.37 22.38 7.28
N PHE A 489 -4.25 21.07 7.50
CA PHE A 489 -4.80 20.09 6.57
C PHE A 489 -6.32 19.94 6.66
N LEU A 490 -6.90 20.08 7.86
CA LEU A 490 -8.34 20.05 8.03
C LEU A 490 -9.00 21.27 7.35
N ILE A 491 -8.47 22.47 7.59
CA ILE A 491 -8.94 23.71 6.95
C ILE A 491 -8.73 23.65 5.43
N THR A 492 -7.60 23.12 4.97
CA THR A 492 -7.38 22.90 3.52
C THR A 492 -8.45 21.98 2.95
N SER A 493 -8.73 20.86 3.63
CA SER A 493 -9.74 19.90 3.21
C SER A 493 -11.14 20.50 3.16
N ASP A 494 -11.52 21.26 4.18
CA ASP A 494 -12.81 21.95 4.25
C ASP A 494 -12.97 22.96 3.11
N LYS A 495 -11.92 23.73 2.80
CA LYS A 495 -11.94 24.68 1.67
C LYS A 495 -12.05 23.98 0.31
N ILE A 496 -11.39 22.84 0.12
CA ILE A 496 -11.54 22.03 -1.10
C ILE A 496 -12.96 21.50 -1.22
N LEU A 497 -13.49 20.87 -0.17
CA LEU A 497 -14.80 20.21 -0.20
C LEU A 497 -15.97 21.20 -0.23
N SER A 498 -15.76 22.45 0.17
CA SER A 498 -16.76 23.52 0.08
C SER A 498 -16.72 24.30 -1.24
N ASP A 499 -15.72 24.05 -2.09
CA ASP A 499 -15.66 24.63 -3.43
C ASP A 499 -16.74 23.98 -4.33
N PRO A 500 -17.73 24.74 -4.83
CA PRO A 500 -18.75 24.19 -5.72
C PRO A 500 -18.20 23.70 -7.06
N GLU A 501 -16.97 24.07 -7.44
CA GLU A 501 -16.27 23.56 -8.63
C GLU A 501 -15.46 22.29 -8.35
N TYR A 502 -15.40 21.82 -7.10
CA TYR A 502 -14.72 20.58 -6.74
C TYR A 502 -15.39 19.36 -7.36
N ASP A 503 -14.62 18.62 -8.15
CA ASP A 503 -14.99 17.31 -8.69
C ASP A 503 -13.78 16.37 -8.56
N GLU A 504 -13.95 15.35 -7.72
CA GLU A 504 -12.94 14.34 -7.42
C GLU A 504 -12.44 13.62 -8.67
N GLU A 505 -13.36 13.25 -9.59
CA GLU A 505 -13.00 12.52 -10.80
C GLU A 505 -12.26 13.41 -11.80
N VAL A 506 -12.70 14.66 -11.95
CA VAL A 506 -12.02 15.64 -12.83
C VAL A 506 -10.60 15.91 -12.33
N LEU A 507 -10.41 16.06 -11.01
CA LEU A 507 -9.09 16.25 -10.42
C LEU A 507 -8.20 15.02 -10.59
N ALA A 508 -8.73 13.82 -10.36
CA ALA A 508 -7.99 12.58 -10.58
C ALA A 508 -7.54 12.43 -12.04
N ARG A 509 -8.44 12.69 -13.01
CA ARG A 509 -8.12 12.64 -14.44
C ARG A 509 -7.09 13.71 -14.83
N ARG A 510 -7.21 14.94 -14.30
CA ARG A 510 -6.23 16.01 -14.53
C ARG A 510 -4.86 15.63 -13.97
N ALA A 511 -4.83 15.06 -12.76
CA ALA A 511 -3.60 14.57 -12.16
C ALA A 511 -2.98 13.50 -13.06
N ALA A 512 -3.71 12.45 -13.43
CA ALA A 512 -3.22 11.40 -14.33
C ALA A 512 -2.66 11.96 -15.64
N ALA A 513 -3.38 12.89 -16.28
CA ALA A 513 -2.99 13.50 -17.55
C ALA A 513 -1.76 14.41 -17.44
N SER A 514 -1.37 14.85 -16.23
CA SER A 514 -0.13 15.63 -16.07
C SER A 514 1.12 14.75 -16.23
N ARG A 515 0.99 13.43 -16.02
CA ARG A 515 2.09 12.47 -16.12
C ARG A 515 1.96 11.51 -17.29
N LEU A 516 0.76 11.08 -17.65
CA LEU A 516 0.50 10.10 -18.70
C LEU A 516 -0.03 10.75 -19.97
N ASP A 517 0.34 10.20 -21.12
CA ASP A 517 0.00 10.74 -22.44
C ASP A 517 -1.06 9.89 -23.18
N ASP A 518 -1.24 8.62 -22.78
CA ASP A 518 -2.26 7.73 -23.34
C ASP A 518 -3.65 7.91 -22.66
N PRO A 519 -4.71 8.25 -23.42
CA PRO A 519 -6.07 8.39 -22.87
C PRO A 519 -6.64 7.12 -22.23
N GLU A 520 -6.30 5.94 -22.75
CA GLU A 520 -6.75 4.66 -22.18
C GLU A 520 -6.08 4.44 -20.82
N SER A 521 -4.80 4.77 -20.69
CA SER A 521 -4.06 4.79 -19.43
C SER A 521 -4.62 5.76 -18.39
N ILE A 522 -5.03 6.96 -18.80
CA ILE A 522 -5.69 7.93 -17.89
C ILE A 522 -6.99 7.34 -17.33
N THR A 523 -7.76 6.63 -18.16
CA THR A 523 -8.98 5.95 -17.71
C THR A 523 -8.65 4.75 -16.80
N ALA A 524 -7.64 3.96 -17.14
CA ALA A 524 -7.24 2.79 -16.38
C ALA A 524 -6.71 3.14 -14.98
N ILE A 525 -5.88 4.18 -14.86
CA ILE A 525 -5.29 4.58 -13.58
C ILE A 525 -6.30 5.24 -12.63
N THR A 526 -7.31 5.92 -13.18
CA THR A 526 -8.38 6.58 -12.39
C THR A 526 -9.55 5.66 -12.07
N TYR A 527 -9.51 4.42 -12.56
CA TYR A 527 -10.52 3.38 -12.31
C TYR A 527 -10.63 3.03 -10.82
N PHE A 528 -9.49 2.81 -10.15
CA PHE A 528 -9.47 2.35 -8.77
C PHE A 528 -9.93 3.44 -7.81
N LYS A 529 -10.92 3.10 -6.98
CA LYS A 529 -11.41 3.92 -5.86
C LYS A 529 -11.03 3.31 -4.51
N GLY A 530 -11.29 4.03 -3.42
CA GLY A 530 -10.86 3.63 -2.07
C GLY A 530 -11.34 2.24 -1.64
N ASN A 531 -12.51 1.81 -2.11
CA ASN A 531 -13.06 0.46 -1.88
C ASN A 531 -12.40 -0.66 -2.69
N GLN A 532 -11.48 -0.34 -3.60
CA GLN A 532 -10.69 -1.30 -4.35
C GLN A 532 -9.24 -1.38 -3.84
N VAL A 533 -8.97 -0.85 -2.65
CA VAL A 533 -7.68 -0.90 -1.99
C VAL A 533 -7.65 -2.00 -0.94
N ILE A 534 -6.59 -2.81 -0.95
CA ILE A 534 -6.27 -3.74 0.14
C ILE A 534 -5.00 -3.32 0.86
N TRP A 535 -4.94 -3.56 2.16
CA TRP A 535 -3.73 -3.35 2.95
C TRP A 535 -2.84 -4.59 2.89
N ASP A 536 -1.63 -4.42 2.37
CA ASP A 536 -0.63 -5.49 2.32
C ASP A 536 0.78 -4.91 2.54
N PRO A 537 1.31 -4.98 3.77
CA PRO A 537 2.64 -4.48 4.09
C PRO A 537 3.78 -5.40 3.61
N PHE A 538 3.56 -6.30 2.66
CA PHE A 538 4.58 -7.26 2.19
C PHE A 538 5.95 -6.64 1.89
N TYR A 539 6.01 -5.44 1.31
CA TYR A 539 7.28 -4.75 1.04
C TYR A 539 7.82 -3.94 2.22
N SER A 540 6.94 -3.35 3.04
CA SER A 540 7.33 -2.45 4.12
C SER A 540 7.71 -3.20 5.40
N ILE A 541 7.16 -4.40 5.63
CA ILE A 541 7.32 -5.17 6.87
C ILE A 541 8.77 -5.58 7.19
N LEU A 542 9.59 -5.83 6.16
CA LEU A 542 11.01 -6.20 6.29
C LEU A 542 11.98 -5.06 5.95
N SER A 543 11.56 -3.79 6.12
CA SER A 543 12.37 -2.60 5.82
C SER A 543 12.82 -2.53 4.34
N SER A 544 11.83 -2.29 3.46
CA SER A 544 11.94 -2.05 2.01
C SER A 544 12.41 -3.23 1.15
N TRP A 545 12.37 -3.02 -0.18
CA TRP A 545 12.71 -3.89 -1.32
C TRP A 545 13.96 -4.79 -1.20
N SER A 546 14.81 -4.56 -0.20
CA SER A 546 16.04 -5.30 0.11
C SER A 546 15.83 -6.79 0.38
N HIS A 547 14.63 -7.22 0.80
CA HIS A 547 14.33 -8.64 1.07
C HIS A 547 13.38 -9.25 0.04
N ALA A 548 12.24 -8.62 -0.21
CA ALA A 548 11.24 -9.15 -1.14
C ALA A 548 11.73 -9.23 -2.59
N GLY A 549 12.51 -8.24 -3.06
CA GLY A 549 13.11 -8.25 -4.40
C GLY A 549 14.04 -9.44 -4.62
N PRO A 550 15.12 -9.59 -3.83
CA PRO A 550 15.99 -10.77 -3.91
C PRO A 550 15.27 -12.11 -3.73
N MET A 551 14.31 -12.18 -2.80
CA MET A 551 13.52 -13.39 -2.57
C MET A 551 12.75 -13.82 -3.82
N ILE A 552 11.97 -12.92 -4.42
CA ILE A 552 11.18 -13.27 -5.61
C ILE A 552 12.07 -13.51 -6.85
N ARG A 553 13.24 -12.87 -6.95
CA ARG A 553 14.20 -13.16 -8.04
C ARG A 553 14.71 -14.60 -8.01
N ARG A 554 14.90 -15.20 -6.83
CA ARG A 554 15.27 -16.62 -6.71
C ARG A 554 14.23 -17.52 -7.38
N ILE A 555 12.95 -17.20 -7.20
CA ILE A 555 11.82 -17.95 -7.75
C ILE A 555 11.67 -17.70 -9.25
N VAL A 556 11.56 -16.42 -9.65
CA VAL A 556 11.16 -16.02 -11.00
C VAL A 556 12.32 -16.08 -11.99
N VAL A 557 13.52 -15.69 -11.57
CA VAL A 557 14.70 -15.58 -12.46
C VAL A 557 15.62 -16.78 -12.31
N ASN A 558 15.91 -17.21 -11.08
CA ASN A 558 16.81 -18.34 -10.84
C ASN A 558 16.09 -19.69 -10.87
N ALA A 559 14.77 -19.70 -11.06
CA ALA A 559 13.91 -20.88 -11.12
C ALA A 559 14.03 -21.81 -9.89
N GLU A 560 14.30 -21.25 -8.70
CA GLU A 560 14.24 -21.98 -7.44
C GLU A 560 12.78 -22.34 -7.08
N ASP A 561 12.61 -23.38 -6.27
CA ASP A 561 11.29 -23.84 -5.84
C ASP A 561 10.57 -22.77 -4.99
N TYR A 562 9.32 -22.47 -5.36
CA TYR A 562 8.53 -21.42 -4.72
C TYR A 562 8.32 -21.67 -3.23
N ASN A 563 7.89 -22.87 -2.86
CA ASN A 563 7.53 -23.17 -1.48
C ASN A 563 8.76 -23.22 -0.59
N SER A 564 9.88 -23.71 -1.11
CA SER A 564 11.18 -23.68 -0.43
C SER A 564 11.60 -22.24 -0.12
N VAL A 565 11.62 -21.35 -1.12
CA VAL A 565 12.03 -19.96 -0.92
C VAL A 565 11.05 -19.24 0.01
N MET A 566 9.74 -19.31 -0.24
CA MET A 566 8.77 -18.61 0.61
C MET A 566 8.77 -19.16 2.05
N GLY A 567 8.99 -20.46 2.22
CA GLY A 567 9.10 -21.12 3.53
C GLY A 567 10.32 -20.66 4.34
N GLU A 568 11.44 -20.35 3.69
CA GLU A 568 12.63 -19.78 4.32
C GLU A 568 12.34 -18.42 4.98
N PHE A 569 11.54 -17.58 4.31
CA PHE A 569 11.24 -16.22 4.78
C PHE A 569 9.97 -16.12 5.63
N ALA A 570 9.04 -17.08 5.55
CA ALA A 570 7.77 -17.03 6.29
C ALA A 570 7.93 -16.78 7.81
N PRO A 571 8.87 -17.43 8.54
CA PRO A 571 9.08 -17.15 9.96
C PRO A 571 9.51 -15.69 10.24
N LEU A 572 10.31 -15.11 9.34
CA LEU A 572 10.76 -13.72 9.47
C LEU A 572 9.59 -12.74 9.31
N PHE A 573 8.76 -12.94 8.28
CA PHE A 573 7.54 -12.16 8.07
C PHE A 573 6.57 -12.29 9.24
N GLN A 574 6.35 -13.50 9.74
CA GLN A 574 5.45 -13.74 10.86
C GLN A 574 5.93 -13.05 12.15
N SER A 575 7.23 -13.16 12.44
CA SER A 575 7.85 -12.48 13.59
C SER A 575 7.70 -10.96 13.50
N ARG A 576 7.98 -10.39 12.31
CA ARG A 576 7.85 -8.94 12.09
C ARG A 576 6.41 -8.45 12.12
N MET A 577 5.47 -9.23 11.58
CA MET A 577 4.04 -8.92 11.66
C MET A 577 3.58 -8.87 13.12
N GLN A 578 4.05 -9.81 13.95
CA GLN A 578 3.75 -9.84 15.38
C GLN A 578 4.39 -8.66 16.14
N ASP A 579 5.63 -8.28 15.83
CA ASP A 579 6.31 -7.15 16.47
C ASP A 579 5.66 -5.80 16.12
N LEU A 580 5.27 -5.61 14.86
CA LEU A 580 4.67 -4.37 14.39
C LEU A 580 3.18 -4.25 14.75
N TYR A 581 2.40 -5.33 14.58
CA TYR A 581 0.93 -5.30 14.60
C TYR A 581 0.30 -6.19 15.68
N GLY A 582 1.06 -7.09 16.30
CA GLY A 582 0.55 -8.15 17.18
C GLY A 582 -0.03 -7.70 18.53
N THR A 583 -0.10 -6.39 18.80
CA THR A 583 -0.75 -5.80 19.98
C THR A 583 -2.15 -5.25 19.69
N GLN A 584 -2.66 -5.35 18.46
CA GLN A 584 -4.02 -4.90 18.09
C GLN A 584 -5.14 -5.90 18.48
N GLY A 585 -5.06 -6.47 19.69
CA GLY A 585 -6.01 -7.45 20.22
C GLY A 585 -7.13 -6.85 21.05
#